data_AF-A0AAW1WC99-F1
#
_entry.id   AF-A0AAW1WC99-F1
#
_cell.length_a   1.000
_cell.length_b   1.000
_cell.length_c   1.000
_cell.angle_alpha   90.00
_cell.angle_beta   90.00
_cell.angle_gamma   90.00
#
_symmetry.space_group_name_H-M   'P 1'
#
loop_
_entity.id
_entity.type
_entity.pdbx_description
1 polymer ?
#
loop_
_entity_poly.entity_id
_entity_poly.type
_entity_poly.pdbx_seq_one_letter_code
_entity_poly.pdbx_strand_id
1 'polypeptide(L)'
;MLQDDISKIQLDLVPMVQEIIYEWILLHFFATTPSESAAIEDFSSQLSLLQIDSNAGRTSWNEKLGKCEFTLAFIFLLNVRSSSTNQSHLTPRSIPNVQDVSNSIREFASWTIWGQNGDSFTILSRAADLALILLRHGQYDAVEHLLTIVEAHLQKEKTSHGIQDTDGGWCLLHHLFGCCFLAQAHRGLNGILKERKVHEAVRCFFRAASGKGSAQALGSLPQEAGLPHLGIDGNVSAAAWRLHYYQWAMQIFEQYNISEGACQFALAALEQVEEAYSANNESHDSDSDPFNESISTIKGRLWAHVCKFTLDLNLYYDAYCAIISNPDEESKYIWLRRLIIVLYERGAIKILSCMEGRAVRHLAKPNLYKLPLCI
;
A
#
# COMPACT_ATOMS: atom_id res chain seq x y z
N MET A 1 -3.06 -35.28 -35.50
CA MET A 1 -2.29 -34.36 -34.64
C MET A 1 -1.74 -35.22 -33.52
N LEU A 2 -0.42 -35.38 -33.47
CA LEU A 2 0.21 -36.15 -32.40
C LEU A 2 0.09 -35.34 -31.10
N GLN A 3 0.00 -36.03 -29.97
CA GLN A 3 -0.14 -35.40 -28.64
C GLN A 3 0.97 -34.37 -28.35
N ASP A 4 2.14 -34.55 -28.99
CA ASP A 4 3.27 -33.62 -28.99
C ASP A 4 3.01 -32.28 -29.70
N ASP A 5 2.18 -32.26 -30.75
CA ASP A 5 1.80 -31.01 -31.43
C ASP A 5 0.88 -30.17 -30.53
N ILE A 6 -0.02 -30.84 -29.80
CA ILE A 6 -0.97 -30.19 -28.89
C ILE A 6 -0.25 -29.63 -27.67
N SER A 7 0.70 -30.37 -27.08
CA SER A 7 1.50 -29.88 -25.96
C SER A 7 2.39 -28.71 -26.37
N LYS A 8 3.02 -28.76 -27.55
CA LYS A 8 3.84 -27.65 -28.07
C LYS A 8 3.02 -26.40 -28.36
N ILE A 9 1.80 -26.54 -28.90
CA ILE A 9 0.89 -25.40 -29.08
C ILE A 9 0.48 -24.82 -27.72
N GLN A 10 0.16 -25.66 -26.73
CA GLN A 10 -0.31 -25.21 -25.43
C GLN A 10 0.77 -24.60 -24.53
N LEU A 11 2.00 -25.12 -24.60
CA LEU A 11 3.10 -24.70 -23.71
C LEU A 11 3.98 -23.59 -24.31
N ASP A 12 4.11 -23.52 -25.63
CA ASP A 12 5.03 -22.54 -26.26
C ASP A 12 4.25 -21.46 -27.02
N LEU A 13 3.37 -21.87 -27.94
CA LEU A 13 2.75 -20.93 -28.86
C LEU A 13 1.68 -20.06 -28.18
N VAL A 14 0.83 -20.66 -27.34
CA VAL A 14 -0.23 -19.94 -26.64
C VAL A 14 0.34 -18.90 -25.67
N PRO A 15 1.31 -19.22 -24.79
CA PRO A 15 1.93 -18.22 -23.92
C PRO A 15 2.64 -17.11 -24.69
N MET A 16 3.39 -17.44 -25.74
CA MET A 16 4.05 -16.44 -26.60
C MET A 16 3.05 -15.45 -27.22
N VAL A 17 1.93 -15.95 -27.75
CA VAL A 17 0.88 -15.08 -28.30
C VAL A 17 0.23 -14.22 -27.22
N GLN A 18 0.04 -14.77 -26.01
CA GLN A 18 -0.52 -14.02 -24.88
C GLN A 18 0.41 -12.89 -24.42
N GLU A 19 1.72 -13.13 -24.35
CA GLU A 19 2.73 -12.11 -24.04
C GLU A 19 2.69 -10.96 -25.05
N ILE A 20 2.72 -11.28 -26.35
CA ILE A 20 2.63 -10.27 -27.42
C ILE A 20 1.34 -9.46 -27.29
N ILE A 21 0.19 -10.12 -27.12
CA ILE A 21 -1.09 -9.42 -26.96
C ILE A 21 -1.05 -8.49 -25.74
N TYR A 22 -0.45 -8.94 -24.64
CA TYR A 22 -0.34 -8.16 -23.42
C TYR A 22 0.52 -6.91 -23.60
N GLU A 23 1.67 -7.02 -24.28
CA GLU A 23 2.51 -5.87 -24.63
C GLU A 23 1.73 -4.83 -25.46
N TRP A 24 0.98 -5.28 -26.46
CA TRP A 24 0.13 -4.40 -27.26
C TRP A 24 -0.98 -3.73 -26.45
N ILE A 25 -1.60 -4.47 -25.51
CA ILE A 25 -2.61 -3.91 -24.60
C ILE A 25 -2.00 -2.82 -23.73
N LEU A 26 -0.81 -3.02 -23.17
CA LEU A 26 -0.12 -2.01 -22.37
C LEU A 26 0.17 -0.75 -23.19
N LEU A 27 0.79 -0.91 -24.37
CA LEU A 27 1.10 0.22 -25.25
C LEU A 27 -0.17 1.00 -25.62
N HIS A 28 -1.23 0.29 -26.00
CA HIS A 28 -2.50 0.90 -26.34
C HIS A 28 -3.08 1.65 -25.14
N PHE A 29 -3.18 0.99 -23.98
CA PHE A 29 -3.69 1.57 -22.75
C PHE A 29 -2.99 2.89 -22.40
N PHE A 30 -1.66 2.93 -22.39
CA PHE A 30 -0.93 4.15 -22.08
C PHE A 30 -1.04 5.23 -23.16
N ALA A 31 -1.11 4.82 -24.44
CA ALA A 31 -1.20 5.75 -25.54
C ALA A 31 -2.59 6.42 -25.66
N THR A 32 -3.66 5.74 -25.23
CA THR A 32 -5.04 6.24 -25.39
C THR A 32 -5.69 6.73 -24.11
N THR A 33 -5.23 6.29 -22.94
CA THR A 33 -5.86 6.68 -21.67
C THR A 33 -5.44 8.11 -21.31
N PRO A 34 -6.40 9.04 -21.10
CA PRO A 34 -6.10 10.40 -20.68
C PRO A 34 -5.55 10.41 -19.25
N SER A 35 -4.64 11.34 -18.95
CA SER A 35 -4.16 11.55 -17.59
C SER A 35 -5.21 12.24 -16.73
N GLU A 36 -5.42 11.74 -15.52
CA GLU A 36 -6.17 12.42 -14.47
C GLU A 36 -5.50 13.76 -14.14
N SER A 37 -6.31 14.79 -13.92
CA SER A 37 -5.81 16.03 -13.32
C SER A 37 -5.31 15.74 -11.91
N ALA A 38 -4.13 16.26 -11.56
CA ALA A 38 -3.73 16.30 -10.16
C ALA A 38 -4.85 16.98 -9.37
N ALA A 39 -5.40 16.28 -8.39
CA ALA A 39 -6.33 16.87 -7.44
C ALA A 39 -5.63 18.10 -6.84
N ILE A 40 -6.33 19.22 -6.80
CA ILE A 40 -5.80 20.49 -6.29
C ILE A 40 -5.21 20.20 -4.91
N GLU A 41 -3.88 20.28 -4.86
CA GLU A 41 -3.09 20.17 -3.66
C GLU A 41 -3.67 21.12 -2.59
N ASP A 42 -4.02 20.57 -1.43
CA ASP A 42 -4.46 21.34 -0.27
C ASP A 42 -3.46 22.48 -0.02
N PHE A 43 -3.95 23.67 0.33
CA PHE A 43 -3.13 24.85 0.63
C PHE A 43 -1.92 24.59 1.56
N SER A 44 -1.98 23.52 2.36
CA SER A 44 -0.90 23.01 3.19
C SER A 44 0.32 22.52 2.39
N SER A 45 0.16 21.79 1.28
CA SER A 45 1.31 21.32 0.48
C SER A 45 1.94 22.46 -0.33
N GLN A 46 1.13 23.45 -0.74
CA GLN A 46 1.62 24.70 -1.35
C GLN A 46 2.49 25.52 -0.38
N LEU A 47 2.20 25.48 0.93
CA LEU A 47 3.02 26.11 1.95
C LEU A 47 4.32 25.34 2.23
N SER A 48 4.32 24.01 2.16
CA SER A 48 5.56 23.20 2.23
C SER A 48 6.46 23.36 1.00
N LEU A 49 5.89 23.72 -0.16
CA LEU A 49 6.61 24.05 -1.40
C LEU A 49 7.31 25.42 -1.38
N LEU A 50 7.04 26.27 -0.38
CA LEU A 50 7.76 27.55 -0.16
C LEU A 50 9.14 27.36 0.48
N GLN A 51 9.75 26.17 0.41
CA GLN A 51 11.18 26.04 0.63
C GLN A 51 11.92 26.64 -0.57
N ILE A 52 12.51 27.82 -0.32
CA ILE A 52 13.34 28.62 -1.21
C ILE A 52 14.63 27.85 -1.48
N ASP A 53 14.61 26.83 -2.36
CA ASP A 53 15.83 26.25 -2.93
C ASP A 53 15.64 25.72 -4.36
N SER A 54 16.11 26.54 -5.30
CA SER A 54 16.71 26.28 -6.63
C SER A 54 16.26 25.11 -7.55
N ASN A 55 15.02 24.64 -7.55
CA ASN A 55 14.54 23.63 -8.54
C ASN A 55 13.37 24.11 -9.42
N ALA A 56 13.44 25.35 -9.91
CA ALA A 56 12.40 25.98 -10.75
C ALA A 56 12.06 25.24 -12.08
N GLY A 57 12.85 24.24 -12.50
CA GLY A 57 12.57 23.42 -13.68
C GLY A 57 11.60 22.27 -13.45
N ARG A 58 11.68 21.58 -12.30
CA ARG A 58 10.82 20.42 -11.96
C ARG A 58 9.37 20.83 -11.66
N THR A 59 9.18 22.03 -11.12
CA THR A 59 7.87 22.58 -10.75
C THR A 59 6.99 22.92 -11.97
N SER A 60 7.58 23.32 -13.10
CA SER A 60 6.80 23.78 -14.27
C SER A 60 6.03 22.70 -15.04
N TRP A 61 6.42 21.42 -14.92
CA TRP A 61 5.78 20.30 -15.63
C TRP A 61 4.74 19.57 -14.77
N ASN A 62 5.00 19.43 -13.46
CA ASN A 62 4.01 18.89 -12.52
C ASN A 62 2.75 19.76 -12.48
N GLU A 63 2.88 21.09 -12.65
CA GLU A 63 1.73 21.99 -12.76
C GLU A 63 0.97 21.92 -14.10
N LYS A 64 1.58 21.33 -15.14
CA LYS A 64 1.00 21.20 -16.50
C LYS A 64 0.44 19.80 -16.78
N LEU A 65 1.00 18.77 -16.16
CA LEU A 65 0.46 17.42 -16.17
C LEU A 65 -0.90 17.43 -15.47
N GLY A 66 -1.97 17.23 -16.24
CA GLY A 66 -3.35 17.35 -15.77
C GLY A 66 -4.11 18.59 -16.25
N LYS A 67 -3.43 19.63 -16.79
CA LYS A 67 -4.08 20.86 -17.32
C LYS A 67 -4.20 20.91 -18.85
N CYS A 68 -3.48 20.04 -19.55
CA CYS A 68 -3.63 19.81 -20.99
C CYS A 68 -3.95 18.32 -21.19
N GLU A 69 -4.77 17.99 -22.18
CA GLU A 69 -5.26 16.64 -22.54
C GLU A 69 -4.12 15.69 -22.97
N PHE A 70 -3.21 15.38 -22.05
CA PHE A 70 -2.12 14.44 -22.27
C PHE A 70 -2.56 13.03 -21.91
N THR A 71 -2.06 12.04 -22.64
CA THR A 71 -2.26 10.64 -22.31
C THR A 71 -1.20 10.17 -21.32
N LEU A 72 -1.44 9.03 -20.66
CA LEU A 72 -0.50 8.47 -19.68
C LEU A 72 0.90 8.26 -20.26
N ALA A 73 1.03 8.03 -21.57
CA ALA A 73 2.31 7.93 -22.27
C ALA A 73 3.23 9.16 -22.05
N PHE A 74 2.66 10.36 -21.90
CA PHE A 74 3.44 11.56 -21.61
C PHE A 74 4.05 11.56 -20.21
N ILE A 75 3.36 10.98 -19.22
CA ILE A 75 3.88 10.83 -17.85
C ILE A 75 5.14 9.94 -17.88
N PHE A 76 5.06 8.82 -18.60
CA PHE A 76 6.20 7.91 -18.74
C PHE A 76 7.37 8.53 -19.49
N LEU A 77 7.10 9.21 -20.60
CA LEU A 77 8.16 9.87 -21.38
C LEU A 77 8.91 10.91 -20.54
N LEU A 78 8.20 11.66 -19.68
CA LEU A 78 8.81 12.63 -18.78
C LEU A 78 9.60 11.94 -17.66
N ASN A 79 9.08 10.85 -17.10
CA ASN A 79 9.77 10.11 -16.05
C ASN A 79 11.11 9.51 -16.56
N VAL A 80 11.10 8.87 -17.72
CA VAL A 80 12.30 8.32 -18.39
C VAL A 80 13.34 9.41 -18.62
N ARG A 81 12.93 10.57 -19.14
CA ARG A 81 13.85 11.68 -19.44
C ARG A 81 14.40 12.36 -18.20
N SER A 82 13.62 12.43 -17.12
CA SER A 82 14.08 12.99 -15.84
C SER A 82 15.20 12.17 -15.20
N SER A 83 15.27 10.86 -15.50
CA SER A 83 16.33 9.96 -15.04
C SER A 83 17.62 10.03 -15.88
N SER A 84 17.55 10.60 -17.09
CA SER A 84 18.71 10.77 -17.96
C SER A 84 19.46 12.06 -17.62
N THR A 85 20.74 11.96 -17.28
CA THR A 85 21.62 13.07 -16.87
C THR A 85 21.77 14.17 -17.94
N ASN A 86 21.33 13.91 -19.18
CA ASN A 86 21.36 14.89 -20.26
C ASN A 86 20.09 15.75 -20.25
N GLN A 87 20.05 16.70 -19.31
CA GLN A 87 19.11 17.83 -19.35
C GLN A 87 19.45 18.77 -20.51
N SER A 88 19.25 18.32 -21.75
CA SER A 88 19.03 19.26 -22.84
C SER A 88 17.61 19.80 -22.68
N HIS A 89 17.54 21.06 -22.26
CA HIS A 89 16.31 21.79 -22.02
C HIS A 89 15.28 21.52 -23.13
N LEU A 90 14.17 20.85 -22.79
CA LEU A 90 12.94 20.93 -23.56
C LEU A 90 12.45 22.38 -23.48
N THR A 91 13.05 23.22 -24.32
CA THR A 91 12.55 24.56 -24.57
C THR A 91 11.22 24.39 -25.29
N PRO A 92 10.10 24.88 -24.74
CA PRO A 92 8.77 24.69 -25.32
C PRO A 92 8.55 25.58 -26.56
N ARG A 93 9.62 26.03 -27.22
CA ARG A 93 9.58 27.06 -28.26
C ARG A 93 9.80 26.54 -29.68
N SER A 94 10.09 25.25 -29.87
CA SER A 94 10.25 24.66 -31.20
C SER A 94 9.45 23.37 -31.35
N ILE A 95 8.85 23.20 -32.53
CA ILE A 95 8.22 21.96 -32.97
C ILE A 95 9.32 20.87 -32.96
N PRO A 96 9.09 19.71 -32.31
CA PRO A 96 10.07 18.63 -32.27
C PRO A 96 10.35 18.10 -33.69
N ASN A 97 11.61 17.73 -33.98
CA ASN A 97 11.96 17.12 -35.25
C ASN A 97 11.30 15.73 -35.36
N VAL A 98 11.02 15.26 -36.58
CA VAL A 98 10.50 13.90 -36.85
C VAL A 98 11.38 12.83 -36.20
N GLN A 99 12.70 13.05 -36.21
CA GLN A 99 13.64 12.15 -35.56
C GLN A 99 13.47 12.13 -34.02
N ASP A 100 13.20 13.28 -33.40
CA ASP A 100 12.98 13.38 -31.96
C ASP A 100 11.68 12.69 -31.56
N VAL A 101 10.63 12.84 -32.37
CA VAL A 101 9.36 12.13 -32.18
C VAL A 101 9.57 10.63 -32.33
N SER A 102 10.26 10.18 -33.38
CA SER A 102 10.57 8.77 -33.58
C SER A 102 11.40 8.17 -32.43
N ASN A 103 12.37 8.92 -31.91
CA ASN A 103 13.17 8.48 -30.77
C ASN A 103 12.31 8.41 -29.51
N SER A 104 11.43 9.39 -29.27
CA SER A 104 10.49 9.40 -28.14
C SER A 104 9.56 8.19 -28.15
N ILE A 105 9.00 7.84 -29.32
CA ILE A 105 8.11 6.68 -29.47
C ILE A 105 8.88 5.38 -29.21
N ARG A 106 10.11 5.28 -29.72
CA ARG A 106 10.96 4.11 -29.48
C ARG A 106 11.31 3.96 -28.01
N GLU A 107 11.73 5.04 -27.35
CA GLU A 107 12.03 5.09 -25.91
C GLU A 107 10.81 4.67 -25.09
N PHE A 108 9.63 5.22 -25.41
CA PHE A 108 8.39 4.87 -24.74
C PHE A 108 8.05 3.39 -24.91
N ALA A 109 8.10 2.86 -26.13
CA ALA A 109 7.79 1.46 -26.40
C ALA A 109 8.79 0.52 -25.74
N SER A 110 10.09 0.81 -25.87
CA SER A 110 11.15 -0.01 -25.27
C SER A 110 11.05 -0.02 -23.76
N TRP A 111 10.79 1.12 -23.14
CA TRP A 111 10.71 1.22 -21.68
C TRP A 111 9.41 0.62 -21.13
N THR A 112 8.30 0.72 -21.87
CA THR A 112 7.03 0.11 -21.46
C THR A 112 7.12 -1.42 -21.47
N ILE A 113 7.79 -2.00 -22.46
CA ILE A 113 7.95 -3.45 -22.61
C ILE A 113 9.11 -3.96 -21.75
N TRP A 114 10.32 -3.41 -21.91
CA TRP A 114 11.56 -3.97 -21.35
C TRP A 114 12.04 -3.29 -20.06
N GLY A 115 11.37 -2.22 -19.60
CA GLY A 115 11.80 -1.46 -18.44
C GLY A 115 13.14 -0.74 -18.65
N GLN A 116 13.81 -0.39 -17.54
CA GLN A 116 15.04 0.41 -17.56
C GLN A 116 16.32 -0.44 -17.65
N ASN A 117 16.30 -1.66 -17.11
CA ASN A 117 17.46 -2.54 -17.04
C ASN A 117 17.48 -3.64 -18.11
N GLY A 118 16.39 -3.83 -18.87
CA GLY A 118 16.30 -4.88 -19.89
C GLY A 118 16.32 -6.31 -19.34
N ASP A 119 16.18 -6.48 -18.03
CA ASP A 119 16.19 -7.78 -17.36
C ASP A 119 14.89 -8.56 -17.56
N SER A 120 14.93 -9.86 -17.24
CA SER A 120 13.88 -10.86 -17.48
C SER A 120 12.45 -10.33 -17.26
N PHE A 121 11.67 -10.35 -18.34
CA PHE A 121 10.29 -9.90 -18.40
C PHE A 121 9.38 -10.86 -17.64
N THR A 122 8.81 -10.43 -16.51
CA THR A 122 7.56 -11.00 -16.03
C THR A 122 6.48 -9.94 -16.16
N ILE A 123 5.31 -10.32 -16.69
CA ILE A 123 4.16 -9.43 -16.87
C ILE A 123 3.87 -8.65 -15.57
N LEU A 124 4.01 -9.33 -14.43
CA LEU A 124 3.75 -8.78 -13.12
C LEU A 124 4.81 -7.80 -12.64
N SER A 125 6.12 -8.10 -12.77
CA SER A 125 7.17 -7.13 -12.40
C SER A 125 7.04 -5.86 -13.23
N ARG A 126 6.73 -6.01 -14.52
CA ARG A 126 6.54 -4.87 -15.42
C ARG A 126 5.31 -4.05 -15.06
N ALA A 127 4.19 -4.71 -14.76
CA ALA A 127 3.00 -4.02 -14.29
C ALA A 127 3.23 -3.31 -12.95
N ALA A 128 4.02 -3.88 -12.05
CA ALA A 128 4.37 -3.25 -10.78
C ALA A 128 5.16 -1.96 -10.98
N ASP A 129 6.20 -1.97 -11.83
CA ASP A 129 6.98 -0.77 -12.16
C ASP A 129 6.09 0.35 -12.74
N LEU A 130 5.22 -0.03 -13.68
CA LEU A 130 4.27 0.88 -14.32
C LEU A 130 3.29 1.46 -13.29
N ALA A 131 2.72 0.62 -12.43
CA ALA A 131 1.80 1.03 -11.39
C ALA A 131 2.45 1.97 -10.37
N LEU A 132 3.70 1.74 -9.98
CA LEU A 132 4.45 2.62 -9.07
C LEU A 132 4.60 4.03 -9.63
N ILE A 133 4.89 4.15 -10.92
CA ILE A 133 5.03 5.46 -11.57
C ILE A 133 3.68 6.16 -11.65
N LEU A 134 2.62 5.44 -12.04
CA LEU A 134 1.27 6.00 -12.05
C LEU A 134 0.83 6.44 -10.64
N LEU A 135 1.09 5.65 -9.60
CA LEU A 135 0.81 6.00 -8.20
C LEU A 135 1.54 7.28 -7.80
N ARG A 136 2.83 7.41 -8.14
CA ARG A 136 3.64 8.62 -7.88
C ARG A 136 3.08 9.86 -8.56
N HIS A 137 2.54 9.70 -9.76
CA HIS A 137 1.93 10.79 -10.53
C HIS A 137 0.42 10.95 -10.26
N GLY A 138 -0.11 10.21 -9.28
CA GLY A 138 -1.49 10.37 -8.83
C GLY A 138 -2.53 9.91 -9.85
N GLN A 139 -2.21 8.91 -10.68
CA GLN A 139 -3.09 8.35 -11.71
C GLN A 139 -3.75 7.09 -11.16
N TYR A 140 -4.63 7.22 -10.18
CA TYR A 140 -5.07 6.08 -9.38
C TYR A 140 -6.10 5.21 -10.11
N ASP A 141 -7.00 5.81 -10.89
CA ASP A 141 -7.95 5.02 -11.67
C ASP A 141 -7.20 4.23 -12.76
N ALA A 142 -6.16 4.83 -13.36
CA ALA A 142 -5.29 4.13 -14.29
C ALA A 142 -4.55 2.93 -13.63
N VAL A 143 -4.09 3.09 -12.38
CA VAL A 143 -3.48 1.99 -11.61
C VAL A 143 -4.49 0.87 -11.38
N GLU A 144 -5.71 1.20 -10.92
CA GLU A 144 -6.77 0.22 -10.69
C GLU A 144 -7.08 -0.59 -11.97
N HIS A 145 -7.22 0.08 -13.11
CA HIS A 145 -7.46 -0.58 -14.40
C HIS A 145 -6.29 -1.49 -14.80
N LEU A 146 -5.04 -0.99 -14.73
CA LEU A 146 -3.85 -1.76 -15.06
C LEU A 146 -3.75 -3.03 -14.21
N LEU A 147 -3.86 -2.89 -12.88
CA LEU A 147 -3.72 -4.01 -11.96
C LEU A 147 -4.87 -5.00 -12.09
N THR A 148 -6.08 -4.56 -12.46
CA THR A 148 -7.23 -5.46 -12.71
C THR A 148 -7.01 -6.32 -13.95
N ILE A 149 -6.43 -5.74 -15.01
CA ILE A 149 -6.06 -6.51 -16.23
C ILE A 149 -5.00 -7.56 -15.89
N VAL A 150 -3.99 -7.17 -15.10
CA VAL A 150 -2.91 -8.06 -14.63
C VAL A 150 -3.46 -9.19 -13.77
N GLU A 151 -4.33 -8.87 -12.81
CA GLU A 151 -4.98 -9.85 -11.95
C GLU A 151 -5.77 -10.89 -12.78
N ALA A 152 -6.59 -10.42 -13.72
CA ALA A 152 -7.36 -11.30 -14.59
C ALA A 152 -6.48 -12.20 -15.47
N HIS A 153 -5.30 -11.72 -15.88
CA HIS A 153 -4.31 -12.51 -16.61
C HIS A 153 -3.71 -13.60 -15.72
N LEU A 154 -3.21 -13.23 -14.54
CA LEU A 154 -2.59 -14.16 -13.58
C LEU A 154 -3.58 -15.22 -13.07
N GLN A 155 -4.86 -14.88 -12.90
CA GLN A 155 -5.89 -15.87 -12.51
C GLN A 155 -6.06 -16.95 -13.60
N LYS A 156 -6.07 -16.56 -14.88
CA LYS A 156 -6.16 -17.52 -16.00
C LYS A 156 -4.94 -18.42 -16.07
N GLU A 157 -3.76 -17.87 -15.84
CA GLU A 157 -2.50 -18.60 -15.80
C GLU A 157 -2.47 -19.65 -14.69
N LYS A 158 -2.94 -19.30 -13.48
CA LYS A 158 -3.12 -20.25 -12.36
C LYS A 158 -4.07 -21.42 -12.68
N THR A 159 -5.11 -21.18 -13.49
CA THR A 159 -6.04 -22.26 -13.89
C THR A 159 -5.48 -23.18 -14.96
N SER A 160 -4.49 -22.73 -15.75
CA SER A 160 -3.89 -23.51 -16.84
C SER A 160 -2.61 -24.23 -16.44
N HIS A 161 -1.80 -23.63 -15.57
CA HIS A 161 -0.54 -24.18 -15.08
C HIS A 161 -0.67 -24.43 -13.57
N GLY A 162 -0.88 -25.69 -13.19
CA GLY A 162 -1.16 -26.08 -11.81
C GLY A 162 -0.19 -25.46 -10.80
N ILE A 163 -0.78 -24.80 -9.78
CA ILE A 163 -0.22 -24.30 -8.51
C ILE A 163 1.31 -24.42 -8.39
N GLN A 164 2.06 -23.60 -9.13
CA GLN A 164 3.44 -23.29 -8.78
C GLN A 164 3.48 -21.99 -7.96
N ASP A 165 4.31 -22.03 -6.92
CA ASP A 165 4.40 -21.17 -5.74
C ASP A 165 4.79 -19.71 -6.09
N THR A 166 3.89 -18.98 -6.79
CA THR A 166 4.07 -17.56 -7.21
C THR A 166 3.48 -16.57 -6.22
N ASP A 167 3.35 -16.94 -4.93
CA ASP A 167 2.62 -16.16 -3.94
C ASP A 167 3.22 -14.77 -3.67
N GLY A 168 4.55 -14.63 -3.80
CA GLY A 168 5.24 -13.34 -3.68
C GLY A 168 4.78 -12.31 -4.71
N GLY A 169 4.45 -12.75 -5.93
CA GLY A 169 3.89 -11.87 -6.95
C GLY A 169 2.50 -11.35 -6.58
N TRP A 170 1.64 -12.22 -6.06
CA TRP A 170 0.31 -11.84 -5.57
C TRP A 170 0.39 -10.87 -4.40
N CYS A 171 1.40 -11.00 -3.54
CA CYS A 171 1.65 -10.08 -2.44
C CYS A 171 1.93 -8.66 -2.95
N LEU A 172 2.80 -8.55 -3.96
CA LEU A 172 3.13 -7.28 -4.60
C LEU A 172 1.90 -6.63 -5.27
N LEU A 173 1.16 -7.42 -6.05
CA LEU A 173 -0.06 -6.95 -6.70
C LEU A 173 -1.08 -6.40 -5.69
N HIS A 174 -1.32 -7.14 -4.60
CA HIS A 174 -2.25 -6.71 -3.56
C HIS A 174 -1.75 -5.49 -2.79
N HIS A 175 -0.45 -5.35 -2.55
CA HIS A 175 0.09 -4.16 -1.92
C HIS A 175 -0.16 -2.91 -2.78
N LEU A 176 0.10 -3.00 -4.10
CA LEU A 176 -0.12 -1.90 -5.03
C LEU A 176 -1.61 -1.52 -5.14
N PHE A 177 -2.51 -2.52 -5.17
CA PHE A 177 -3.95 -2.28 -5.07
C PHE A 177 -4.32 -1.58 -3.76
N GLY A 178 -3.74 -2.02 -2.63
CA GLY A 178 -3.95 -1.39 -1.32
C GLY A 178 -3.58 0.09 -1.33
N CYS A 179 -2.39 0.42 -1.85
CA CYS A 179 -1.94 1.80 -2.01
C CYS A 179 -2.85 2.61 -2.92
N CYS A 180 -3.28 2.04 -4.05
CA CYS A 180 -4.21 2.65 -4.99
C CYS A 180 -5.56 3.00 -4.35
N PHE A 181 -6.21 2.01 -3.72
CA PHE A 181 -7.52 2.20 -3.10
C PHE A 181 -7.47 3.17 -1.91
N LEU A 182 -6.39 3.14 -1.14
CA LEU A 182 -6.20 4.07 -0.04
C LEU A 182 -6.05 5.52 -0.53
N ALA A 183 -5.27 5.72 -1.59
CA ALA A 183 -5.09 7.04 -2.19
C ALA A 183 -6.38 7.57 -2.84
N GLN A 184 -7.17 6.70 -3.50
CA GLN A 184 -8.51 7.04 -3.99
C GLN A 184 -9.47 7.43 -2.86
N ALA A 185 -9.47 6.68 -1.74
CA ALA A 185 -10.28 6.99 -0.57
C ALA A 185 -9.91 8.34 0.07
N HIS A 186 -8.63 8.74 -0.02
CA HIS A 186 -8.15 10.02 0.48
C HIS A 186 -8.54 11.20 -0.43
N ARG A 187 -8.54 11.04 -1.77
CA ARG A 187 -8.76 12.10 -2.78
C ARG A 187 -10.19 12.63 -2.92
N GLY A 188 -10.98 12.66 -1.84
CA GLY A 188 -12.28 13.34 -1.83
C GLY A 188 -13.46 12.47 -2.28
N LEU A 189 -13.31 11.14 -2.27
CA LEU A 189 -14.48 10.26 -2.22
C LEU A 189 -15.24 10.53 -0.91
N ASN A 190 -16.56 10.63 -1.00
CA ASN A 190 -17.43 10.91 0.15
C ASN A 190 -18.45 9.78 0.37
N GLY A 191 -18.81 9.56 1.63
CA GLY A 191 -19.81 8.56 2.04
C GLY A 191 -19.43 7.13 1.64
N ILE A 192 -20.41 6.40 1.11
CA ILE A 192 -20.35 4.95 0.85
C ILE A 192 -19.18 4.56 -0.08
N LEU A 193 -18.84 5.40 -1.06
CA LEU A 193 -17.73 5.12 -1.99
C LEU A 193 -16.38 5.15 -1.28
N LYS A 194 -16.20 6.08 -0.32
CA LYS A 194 -15.00 6.17 0.51
C LYS A 194 -14.88 4.93 1.38
N GLU A 195 -15.94 4.58 2.10
CA GLU A 195 -15.99 3.40 2.98
C GLU A 195 -15.66 2.12 2.21
N ARG A 196 -16.22 1.95 1.00
CA ARG A 196 -15.91 0.81 0.14
C ARG A 196 -14.44 0.75 -0.25
N LYS A 197 -13.85 1.87 -0.68
CA LYS A 197 -12.43 1.92 -1.07
C LYS A 197 -11.50 1.70 0.12
N VAL A 198 -11.85 2.23 1.29
CA VAL A 198 -11.15 1.92 2.56
C VAL A 198 -11.19 0.42 2.85
N HIS A 199 -12.36 -0.20 2.75
CA HIS A 199 -12.52 -1.63 3.00
C HIS A 199 -11.68 -2.48 2.03
N GLU A 200 -11.71 -2.18 0.74
CA GLU A 200 -10.89 -2.90 -0.24
C GLU A 200 -9.39 -2.66 -0.01
N ALA A 201 -8.98 -1.44 0.34
CA ALA A 201 -7.59 -1.15 0.69
C ALA A 201 -7.10 -2.01 1.86
N VAL A 202 -7.89 -2.09 2.93
CA VAL A 202 -7.58 -2.91 4.11
C VAL A 202 -7.44 -4.39 3.72
N ARG A 203 -8.41 -4.92 2.96
CA ARG A 203 -8.39 -6.31 2.49
C ARG A 203 -7.15 -6.62 1.64
N CYS A 204 -6.77 -5.69 0.77
CA CYS A 204 -5.58 -5.80 -0.07
C CYS A 204 -4.30 -5.84 0.76
N PHE A 205 -4.13 -4.96 1.74
CA PHE A 205 -2.94 -5.00 2.61
C PHE A 205 -2.85 -6.27 3.46
N PHE A 206 -3.98 -6.78 4.00
CA PHE A 206 -3.98 -8.07 4.68
C PHE A 206 -3.55 -9.23 3.76
N ARG A 207 -4.06 -9.26 2.53
CA ARG A 207 -3.66 -10.26 1.53
C ARG A 207 -2.19 -10.15 1.19
N ALA A 208 -1.68 -8.93 1.02
CA ALA A 208 -0.28 -8.66 0.74
C ALA A 208 0.67 -9.19 1.83
N ALA A 209 0.27 -9.10 3.11
CA ALA A 209 1.06 -9.59 4.24
C ALA A 209 0.94 -11.11 4.47
N SER A 210 -0.12 -11.74 3.94
CA SER A 210 -0.45 -13.14 4.24
C SER A 210 0.31 -14.16 3.40
N GLY A 211 0.73 -13.79 2.19
CA GLY A 211 1.32 -14.74 1.24
C GLY A 211 2.77 -15.12 1.57
N LYS A 212 3.15 -16.32 1.14
CA LYS A 212 4.51 -16.85 1.19
C LYS A 212 5.45 -15.97 0.37
N GLY A 213 6.62 -15.65 0.94
CA GLY A 213 7.59 -14.78 0.29
C GLY A 213 7.18 -13.29 0.24
N SER A 214 6.11 -12.89 0.94
CA SER A 214 5.67 -11.48 1.03
C SER A 214 6.80 -10.55 1.48
N ALA A 215 7.57 -10.93 2.50
CA ALA A 215 8.72 -10.15 2.98
C ALA A 215 9.76 -9.88 1.88
N GLN A 216 10.09 -10.90 1.09
CA GLN A 216 11.09 -10.79 0.01
C GLN A 216 10.53 -9.97 -1.17
N ALA A 217 9.28 -10.22 -1.56
CA ALA A 217 8.64 -9.57 -2.69
C ALA A 217 8.32 -8.09 -2.44
N LEU A 218 8.01 -7.72 -1.18
CA LEU A 218 7.73 -6.34 -0.81
C LEU A 218 9.01 -5.59 -0.39
N GLY A 219 10.01 -6.30 0.13
CA GLY A 219 11.33 -5.73 0.43
C GLY A 219 12.12 -5.31 -0.82
N SER A 220 11.81 -5.86 -1.99
CA SER A 220 12.44 -5.48 -3.27
C SER A 220 11.86 -4.20 -3.88
N LEU A 221 10.79 -3.64 -3.31
CA LEU A 221 10.18 -2.41 -3.84
C LEU A 221 11.09 -1.20 -3.59
N PRO A 222 11.15 -0.24 -4.53
CA PRO A 222 11.90 0.99 -4.34
C PRO A 222 11.34 1.77 -3.14
N GLN A 223 12.24 2.37 -2.36
CA GLN A 223 11.91 3.17 -1.16
C GLN A 223 10.92 4.33 -1.45
N GLU A 224 10.84 4.75 -2.71
CA GLU A 224 9.97 5.81 -3.22
C GLU A 224 8.49 5.35 -3.38
N ALA A 225 8.21 4.05 -3.22
CA ALA A 225 6.87 3.44 -3.33
C ALA A 225 5.95 3.69 -2.09
N GLY A 226 6.40 4.50 -1.12
CA GLY A 226 5.66 4.74 0.13
C GLY A 226 5.86 3.67 1.21
N LEU A 227 6.68 2.65 0.94
CA LEU A 227 7.20 1.74 1.95
C LEU A 227 8.37 2.41 2.68
N PRO A 228 8.33 2.57 4.02
CA PRO A 228 9.53 2.88 4.77
C PRO A 228 10.51 1.74 4.56
N HIS A 229 11.79 2.06 4.67
CA HIS A 229 12.80 1.04 4.89
C HIS A 229 12.41 0.36 6.21
N LEU A 230 11.72 -0.78 6.13
CA LEU A 230 11.26 -1.50 7.33
C LEU A 230 12.45 -2.01 8.16
N GLY A 231 13.69 -1.87 7.65
CA GLY A 231 14.92 -2.29 8.32
C GLY A 231 15.01 -3.80 8.49
N ILE A 232 14.19 -4.54 7.75
CA ILE A 232 14.10 -6.00 7.81
C ILE A 232 15.07 -6.56 6.78
N ASP A 233 16.36 -6.47 7.09
CA ASP A 233 17.39 -7.19 6.37
C ASP A 233 17.45 -8.62 6.91
N GLY A 234 17.14 -9.60 6.05
CA GLY A 234 17.35 -11.01 6.33
C GLY A 234 16.12 -11.82 6.76
N ASN A 235 16.40 -13.04 7.21
CA ASN A 235 15.49 -14.18 7.36
C ASN A 235 14.54 -14.02 8.58
N VAL A 236 13.73 -12.97 8.58
CA VAL A 236 12.80 -12.65 9.67
C VAL A 236 11.58 -13.58 9.64
N SER A 237 11.09 -13.95 10.82
CA SER A 237 9.90 -14.81 10.94
C SER A 237 8.68 -14.16 10.27
N ALA A 238 7.75 -14.98 9.77
CA ALA A 238 6.54 -14.48 9.13
C ALA A 238 5.71 -13.58 10.07
N ALA A 239 5.69 -13.89 11.37
CA ALA A 239 5.01 -13.09 12.37
C ALA A 239 5.70 -11.73 12.61
N ALA A 240 7.02 -11.69 12.70
CA ALA A 240 7.76 -10.44 12.84
C ALA A 240 7.63 -9.55 11.59
N TRP A 241 7.68 -10.13 10.40
CA TRP A 241 7.37 -9.41 9.15
C TRP A 241 5.97 -8.78 9.19
N ARG A 242 4.93 -9.57 9.53
CA ARG A 242 3.56 -9.08 9.60
C ARG A 242 3.38 -8.00 10.67
N LEU A 243 4.03 -8.15 11.83
CA LEU A 243 4.01 -7.14 12.88
C LEU A 243 4.47 -5.78 12.35
N HIS A 244 5.66 -5.74 11.73
CA HIS A 244 6.20 -4.51 11.16
C HIS A 244 5.34 -3.96 10.01
N TYR A 245 4.86 -4.85 9.13
CA TYR A 245 4.00 -4.46 8.02
C TYR A 245 2.67 -3.86 8.49
N TYR A 246 2.03 -4.45 9.50
CA TYR A 246 0.79 -3.93 10.07
C TYR A 246 1.02 -2.62 10.84
N GLN A 247 2.15 -2.46 11.52
CA GLN A 247 2.51 -1.17 12.13
C GLN A 247 2.68 -0.08 11.07
N TRP A 248 3.32 -0.37 9.95
CA TRP A 248 3.40 0.55 8.82
C TRP A 248 2.02 0.87 8.24
N ALA A 249 1.21 -0.15 7.95
CA ALA A 249 -0.13 0.04 7.40
C ALA A 249 -0.98 0.91 8.35
N MET A 250 -0.95 0.62 9.65
CA MET A 250 -1.59 1.45 10.67
C MET A 250 -1.18 2.93 10.55
N GLN A 251 0.13 3.21 10.43
CA GLN A 251 0.63 4.58 10.31
C GLN A 251 0.16 5.28 9.04
N ILE A 252 0.13 4.61 7.89
CA ILE A 252 -0.33 5.22 6.63
C ILE A 252 -1.83 5.52 6.68
N PHE A 253 -2.66 4.62 7.23
CA PHE A 253 -4.08 4.90 7.41
C PHE A 253 -4.32 6.05 8.40
N GLU A 254 -3.51 6.13 9.47
CA GLU A 254 -3.55 7.24 10.42
C GLU A 254 -3.18 8.57 9.74
N GLN A 255 -2.14 8.61 8.89
CA GLN A 255 -1.74 9.80 8.14
C GLN A 255 -2.86 10.32 7.23
N TYR A 256 -3.66 9.42 6.65
CA TYR A 256 -4.82 9.78 5.83
C TYR A 256 -6.10 10.05 6.64
N ASN A 257 -6.03 10.09 7.98
CA ASN A 257 -7.17 10.26 8.89
C ASN A 257 -8.27 9.21 8.70
N ILE A 258 -7.88 7.96 8.43
CA ILE A 258 -8.80 6.82 8.28
C ILE A 258 -8.64 5.91 9.50
N SER A 259 -9.28 6.32 10.61
CA SER A 259 -9.14 5.65 11.91
C SER A 259 -9.65 4.20 11.90
N GLU A 260 -10.63 3.85 11.06
CA GLU A 260 -11.15 2.48 10.95
C GLU A 260 -10.06 1.49 10.50
N GLY A 261 -9.43 1.77 9.36
CA GLY A 261 -8.34 0.93 8.85
C GLY A 261 -7.13 0.93 9.77
N ALA A 262 -6.77 2.10 10.34
CA ALA A 262 -5.69 2.19 11.31
C ALA A 262 -5.96 1.31 12.55
N CYS A 263 -7.19 1.29 13.06
CA CYS A 263 -7.58 0.44 14.18
C CYS A 263 -7.48 -1.05 13.85
N GLN A 264 -7.90 -1.46 12.64
CA GLN A 264 -7.82 -2.87 12.22
C GLN A 264 -6.35 -3.34 12.15
N PHE A 265 -5.45 -2.54 11.60
CA PHE A 265 -4.03 -2.87 11.55
C PHE A 265 -3.35 -2.83 12.92
N ALA A 266 -3.77 -1.93 13.83
CA ALA A 266 -3.27 -1.91 15.20
C ALA A 266 -3.64 -3.20 15.96
N LEU A 267 -4.87 -3.69 15.81
CA LEU A 267 -5.32 -4.95 16.40
C LEU A 267 -4.60 -6.16 15.78
N ALA A 268 -4.45 -6.18 14.46
CA ALA A 268 -3.70 -7.24 13.79
C ALA A 268 -2.22 -7.25 14.21
N ALA A 269 -1.60 -6.08 14.37
CA ALA A 269 -0.24 -5.98 14.91
C ALA A 269 -0.16 -6.56 16.33
N LEU A 270 -1.14 -6.27 17.21
CA LEU A 270 -1.20 -6.82 18.57
C LEU A 270 -1.24 -8.35 18.59
N GLU A 271 -1.96 -8.98 17.67
CA GLU A 271 -2.03 -10.44 17.52
C GLU A 271 -0.68 -11.05 17.14
N GLN A 272 0.15 -10.33 16.37
CA GLN A 272 1.45 -10.82 15.91
C GLN A 272 2.58 -10.64 16.95
N VAL A 273 2.41 -9.79 17.97
CA VAL A 273 3.51 -9.44 18.90
C VAL A 273 4.08 -10.65 19.63
N GLU A 274 3.23 -11.53 20.18
CA GLU A 274 3.73 -12.68 20.95
C GLU A 274 4.50 -13.67 20.06
N GLU A 275 3.94 -14.00 18.89
CA GLU A 275 4.53 -14.95 17.94
C GLU A 275 5.84 -14.42 17.33
N ALA A 276 5.89 -13.12 17.01
CA ALA A 276 7.09 -12.45 16.50
C ALA A 276 8.27 -12.55 17.47
N TYR A 277 8.01 -12.35 18.77
CA TYR A 277 9.04 -12.37 19.80
C TYR A 277 9.41 -13.80 20.24
N SER A 278 8.48 -14.75 20.23
CA SER A 278 8.81 -16.15 20.49
C SER A 278 9.75 -16.73 19.42
N ALA A 279 9.54 -16.36 18.16
CA ALA A 279 10.36 -16.86 17.05
C ALA A 279 11.80 -16.32 17.06
N ASN A 280 12.01 -15.08 17.54
CA ASN A 280 13.35 -14.47 17.62
C ASN A 280 14.20 -15.01 18.79
N ASN A 281 13.56 -15.59 19.82
CA ASN A 281 14.27 -16.17 20.97
C ASN A 281 14.77 -17.60 20.72
N GLU A 282 14.32 -18.28 19.66
CA GLU A 282 14.80 -19.61 19.28
C GLU A 282 16.10 -19.56 18.46
N SER A 283 16.43 -18.42 17.84
CA SER A 283 17.71 -18.17 17.19
C SER A 283 18.74 -17.67 18.21
N HIS A 284 19.36 -18.58 18.94
CA HIS A 284 20.54 -18.31 19.76
C HIS A 284 21.74 -17.92 18.86
N ASP A 285 21.85 -16.65 18.50
CA ASP A 285 23.12 -15.93 18.30
C ASP A 285 22.85 -14.48 17.90
N SER A 286 22.84 -13.58 18.89
CA SER A 286 23.45 -12.23 18.83
C SER A 286 23.00 -11.39 20.02
N ASP A 287 23.85 -11.37 21.05
CA ASP A 287 24.01 -10.21 21.93
C ASP A 287 24.47 -9.02 21.05
N SER A 288 23.53 -8.32 20.39
CA SER A 288 23.65 -6.92 19.93
C SER A 288 22.58 -6.56 18.88
N ASP A 289 21.32 -6.43 19.29
CA ASP A 289 20.36 -5.63 18.51
C ASP A 289 20.02 -4.34 19.28
N PRO A 290 20.29 -3.12 18.74
CA PRO A 290 20.05 -1.86 19.44
C PRO A 290 18.57 -1.55 19.72
N PHE A 291 17.64 -2.40 19.26
CA PHE A 291 16.20 -2.16 19.21
C PHE A 291 15.35 -3.14 20.03
N ASN A 292 15.91 -3.79 21.06
CA ASN A 292 15.15 -4.77 21.84
C ASN A 292 14.15 -4.10 22.81
N GLU A 293 13.13 -3.47 22.25
CA GLU A 293 11.96 -2.97 22.96
C GLU A 293 11.18 -4.17 23.52
N SER A 294 10.76 -4.07 24.79
CA SER A 294 10.02 -5.15 25.44
C SER A 294 8.64 -5.37 24.79
N ILE A 295 8.17 -6.63 24.79
CA ILE A 295 6.80 -6.99 24.36
C ILE A 295 5.74 -6.10 25.03
N SER A 296 5.91 -5.81 26.33
CA SER A 296 5.02 -4.95 27.09
C SER A 296 5.00 -3.51 26.55
N THR A 297 6.14 -2.97 26.13
CA THR A 297 6.22 -1.60 25.61
C THR A 297 5.54 -1.50 24.23
N ILE A 298 5.79 -2.47 23.34
CA ILE A 298 5.11 -2.52 22.03
C ILE A 298 3.60 -2.67 22.19
N LYS A 299 3.17 -3.63 23.01
CA LYS A 299 1.74 -3.83 23.30
C LYS A 299 1.13 -2.58 23.91
N GLY A 300 1.82 -1.92 24.84
CA GLY A 300 1.36 -0.68 25.46
C GLY A 300 1.14 0.43 24.46
N ARG A 301 2.09 0.62 23.54
CA ARG A 301 2.00 1.58 22.44
C ARG A 301 0.85 1.26 21.48
N LEU A 302 0.74 0.00 21.05
CA LEU A 302 -0.32 -0.43 20.12
C LEU A 302 -1.71 -0.29 20.74
N TRP A 303 -1.90 -0.67 22.01
CA TRP A 303 -3.17 -0.44 22.71
C TRP A 303 -3.50 1.04 22.86
N ALA A 304 -2.51 1.91 23.08
CA ALA A 304 -2.72 3.35 23.05
C ALA A 304 -3.20 3.85 21.68
N HIS A 305 -2.67 3.31 20.57
CA HIS A 305 -3.19 3.59 19.23
C HIS A 305 -4.62 3.08 19.03
N VAL A 306 -4.94 1.85 19.47
CA VAL A 306 -6.33 1.33 19.43
C VAL A 306 -7.27 2.24 20.23
N CYS A 307 -6.88 2.69 21.42
CA CYS A 307 -7.66 3.65 22.23
C CYS A 307 -7.91 4.94 21.45
N LYS A 308 -6.88 5.49 20.81
CA LYS A 308 -6.98 6.69 19.97
C LYS A 308 -8.02 6.50 18.85
N PHE A 309 -7.85 5.47 18.04
CA PHE A 309 -8.67 5.28 16.84
C PHE A 309 -10.13 4.94 17.17
N THR A 310 -10.38 4.14 18.21
CA THR A 310 -11.74 3.84 18.67
C THR A 310 -12.44 5.10 19.23
N LEU A 311 -11.71 5.99 19.90
CA LEU A 311 -12.25 7.30 20.31
C LEU A 311 -12.58 8.19 19.11
N ASP A 312 -11.72 8.23 18.09
CA ASP A 312 -11.95 9.00 16.86
C ASP A 312 -13.21 8.49 16.11
N LEU A 313 -13.48 7.19 16.19
CA LEU A 313 -14.67 6.52 15.63
C LEU A 313 -15.92 6.60 16.54
N ASN A 314 -15.81 7.23 17.72
CA ASN A 314 -16.89 7.34 18.72
C ASN A 314 -17.34 5.99 19.31
N LEU A 315 -16.48 4.98 19.23
CA LEU A 315 -16.69 3.65 19.80
C LEU A 315 -16.21 3.64 21.26
N TYR A 316 -16.94 4.36 22.13
CA TYR A 316 -16.50 4.60 23.51
C TYR A 316 -16.34 3.34 24.35
N TYR A 317 -17.13 2.30 24.08
CA TYR A 317 -17.01 1.02 24.77
C TYR A 317 -15.71 0.31 24.37
N ASP A 318 -15.40 0.29 23.08
CA ASP A 318 -14.18 -0.34 22.56
C ASP A 318 -12.94 0.43 23.02
N ALA A 319 -13.02 1.77 23.10
CA ALA A 319 -11.98 2.60 23.72
C ALA A 319 -11.75 2.24 25.19
N TYR A 320 -12.83 2.03 25.97
CA TYR A 320 -12.70 1.58 27.36
C TYR A 320 -12.08 0.17 27.46
N CYS A 321 -12.49 -0.76 26.59
CA CYS A 321 -11.89 -2.09 26.50
C CYS A 321 -10.38 -2.01 26.18
N ALA A 322 -9.99 -1.16 25.23
CA ALA A 322 -8.60 -0.96 24.88
C ALA A 322 -7.77 -0.39 26.06
N ILE A 323 -8.36 0.50 26.88
CA ILE A 323 -7.71 1.02 28.09
C ILE A 323 -7.44 -0.10 29.10
N ILE A 324 -8.44 -0.92 29.41
CA ILE A 324 -8.26 -1.99 30.43
C ILE A 324 -7.30 -3.10 29.96
N SER A 325 -7.25 -3.36 28.65
CA SER A 325 -6.38 -4.36 28.03
C SER A 325 -4.93 -3.91 27.85
N ASN A 326 -4.67 -2.60 27.97
CA ASN A 326 -3.32 -2.06 27.85
C ASN A 326 -2.42 -2.58 28.99
N PRO A 327 -1.23 -3.16 28.75
CA PRO A 327 -0.32 -3.57 29.83
C PRO A 327 0.41 -2.40 30.51
N ASP A 328 0.46 -1.21 29.89
CA ASP A 328 1.10 -0.01 30.43
C ASP A 328 0.12 0.79 31.31
N GLU A 329 0.36 0.76 32.62
CA GLU A 329 -0.46 1.44 33.64
C GLU A 329 -0.50 2.96 33.47
N GLU A 330 0.61 3.61 33.11
CA GLU A 330 0.62 5.08 32.94
C GLU A 330 -0.28 5.49 31.78
N SER A 331 -0.18 4.77 30.66
CA SER A 331 -1.08 4.94 29.52
C SER A 331 -2.55 4.77 29.90
N LYS A 332 -2.90 3.83 30.80
CA LYS A 332 -4.30 3.66 31.25
C LYS A 332 -4.88 4.93 31.85
N TYR A 333 -4.16 5.54 32.79
CA TYR A 333 -4.64 6.74 33.47
C TYR A 333 -4.80 7.92 32.50
N ILE A 334 -3.84 8.10 31.59
CA ILE A 334 -3.89 9.16 30.57
C ILE A 334 -5.11 8.99 29.67
N TRP A 335 -5.33 7.78 29.15
CA TRP A 335 -6.44 7.51 28.23
C TRP A 335 -7.80 7.48 28.94
N LEU A 336 -7.87 7.03 30.19
CA LEU A 336 -9.09 7.10 30.99
C LEU A 336 -9.52 8.56 31.21
N ARG A 337 -8.57 9.44 31.57
CA ARG A 337 -8.83 10.87 31.71
C ARG A 337 -9.34 11.46 30.40
N ARG A 338 -8.70 11.12 29.27
CA ARG A 338 -9.12 11.58 27.94
C ARG A 338 -10.51 11.08 27.56
N LEU A 339 -10.83 9.82 27.81
CA LEU A 339 -12.16 9.25 27.56
C LEU A 339 -13.24 10.01 28.34
N ILE A 340 -13.01 10.28 29.63
CA ILE A 340 -13.97 11.04 30.46
C ILE A 340 -14.20 12.45 29.89
N ILE A 341 -13.14 13.15 29.49
CA ILE A 341 -13.23 14.47 28.86
C ILE A 341 -14.07 14.39 27.57
N VAL A 342 -13.75 13.45 26.67
CA VAL A 342 -14.47 13.28 25.41
C VAL A 342 -15.96 12.94 25.64
N LEU A 343 -16.27 12.07 26.61
CA LEU A 343 -17.64 11.73 26.97
C LEU A 343 -18.41 12.93 27.52
N TYR A 344 -17.75 13.78 28.30
CA TYR A 344 -18.32 15.03 28.81
C TYR A 344 -18.59 16.02 27.67
N GLU A 345 -17.60 16.29 26.83
CA GLU A 345 -17.68 17.22 25.69
C GLU A 345 -18.79 16.83 24.70
N ARG A 346 -19.00 15.52 24.50
CA ARG A 346 -20.00 15.00 23.56
C ARG A 346 -21.36 14.70 24.19
N GLY A 347 -21.56 15.03 25.48
CA GLY A 347 -22.81 14.79 26.20
C GLY A 347 -23.16 13.30 26.38
N ALA A 348 -22.18 12.39 26.22
CA ALA A 348 -22.34 10.94 26.25
C ALA A 348 -22.13 10.33 27.65
N ILE A 349 -22.25 11.14 28.71
CA ILE A 349 -21.96 10.77 30.11
C ILE A 349 -22.78 9.55 30.59
N LYS A 350 -23.98 9.32 30.04
CA LYS A 350 -24.80 8.14 30.36
C LYS A 350 -24.09 6.81 30.05
N ILE A 351 -23.11 6.80 29.15
CA ILE A 351 -22.36 5.59 28.78
C ILE A 351 -21.42 5.17 29.92
N LEU A 352 -20.87 6.09 30.71
CA LEU A 352 -20.01 5.76 31.87
C LEU A 352 -20.71 4.82 32.86
N SER A 353 -21.98 5.09 33.17
CA SER A 353 -22.81 4.28 34.06
C SER A 353 -23.02 2.85 33.54
N CYS A 354 -23.02 2.67 32.20
CA CYS A 354 -23.15 1.36 31.58
C CYS A 354 -21.82 0.60 31.50
N MET A 355 -20.68 1.30 31.42
CA MET A 355 -19.35 0.69 31.38
C MET A 355 -19.00 0.01 32.70
N GLU A 356 -19.23 0.67 33.84
CA GLU A 356 -18.98 0.08 35.17
C GLU A 356 -19.80 -1.21 35.40
N GLY A 357 -21.08 -1.22 35.01
CA GLY A 357 -21.95 -2.39 35.15
C GLY A 357 -21.65 -3.57 34.20
N ARG A 358 -20.78 -3.38 33.19
CA ARG A 358 -20.33 -4.46 32.27
C ARG A 358 -18.88 -4.86 32.51
N ALA A 359 -18.02 -3.95 32.97
CA ALA A 359 -16.66 -4.27 33.41
C ALA A 359 -16.66 -5.33 34.53
N VAL A 360 -17.58 -5.20 35.49
CA VAL A 360 -17.80 -6.19 36.56
C VAL A 360 -18.24 -7.57 36.01
N ARG A 361 -18.92 -7.61 34.85
CA ARG A 361 -19.34 -8.86 34.21
C ARG A 361 -18.26 -9.50 33.33
N HIS A 362 -17.38 -8.71 32.72
CA HIS A 362 -16.27 -9.22 31.91
C HIS A 362 -15.09 -9.70 32.78
N LEU A 363 -14.81 -9.05 33.91
CA LEU A 363 -13.82 -9.54 34.89
C LEU A 363 -14.22 -10.87 35.55
N ALA A 364 -15.49 -11.28 35.44
CA ALA A 364 -15.99 -12.56 35.95
C ALA A 364 -15.85 -13.73 34.96
N LYS A 365 -15.30 -13.53 33.75
CA LYS A 365 -15.04 -14.60 32.76
C LYS A 365 -13.63 -14.47 32.18
N PRO A 366 -12.62 -15.19 32.72
CA PRO A 366 -11.21 -14.96 32.36
C PRO A 366 -10.79 -15.44 30.97
N ASN A 367 -11.62 -16.20 30.25
CA ASN A 367 -11.18 -16.96 29.07
C ASN A 367 -12.12 -16.81 27.86
N LEU A 368 -12.18 -15.63 27.23
CA LEU A 368 -12.83 -15.47 25.92
C LEU A 368 -12.21 -14.32 25.11
N TYR A 369 -10.90 -14.39 24.85
CA TYR A 369 -10.32 -13.80 23.64
C TYR A 369 -10.47 -14.80 22.50
N LYS A 370 -11.71 -14.95 22.04
CA LYS A 370 -12.06 -15.40 20.69
C LYS A 370 -13.21 -14.51 20.27
N LEU A 371 -12.88 -13.35 19.70
CA LEU A 371 -13.85 -12.67 18.85
C LEU A 371 -14.18 -13.65 17.71
N PRO A 372 -15.46 -13.97 17.45
CA PRO A 372 -15.81 -14.56 16.18
C PRO A 372 -15.53 -13.50 15.11
N LEU A 373 -14.52 -13.74 14.27
CA LEU A 373 -14.48 -13.18 12.94
C LEU A 373 -15.81 -13.56 12.26
N CYS A 374 -16.71 -12.60 12.11
CA CYS A 374 -17.71 -12.69 11.07
C CYS A 374 -16.97 -12.49 9.74
N ILE A 375 -16.75 -13.61 9.05
CA ILE A 375 -16.49 -13.66 7.59
C ILE A 375 -17.68 -13.07 6.86
#